data_AF-A0A5C8WXQ4-F1
#
_entry.id   AF-A0A5C8WXQ4-F1
#
_cell.length_a   1.000
_cell.length_b   1.000
_cell.length_c   1.000
_cell.angle_alpha   90.00
_cell.angle_beta   90.00
_cell.angle_gamma   90.00
#
_symmetry.space_group_name_H-M   'P 1'
#
loop_
_entity.id
_entity.type
_entity.pdbx_description
1 polymer ?
#
loop_
_entity_poly.entity_id
_entity_poly.type
_entity_poly.pdbx_seq_one_letter_code
_entity_poly.pdbx_strand_id
1 'polypeptide(L)'
;MRGREAASTNLFSYVRLEERVPSDHPLRPIRALADEVLAGLNARFEHLYSGLGRPSIPPEMLLRATLLQAFFSVRSERMLMEQIDYNLLFRWFMGLEIDAAVWHPTV
;
A
#
# COMPACT_ATOMS: atom_id res chain seq x y z
N MET A 1 15.64 -9.66 -32.32
CA MET A 1 15.71 -8.30 -32.88
C MET A 1 15.98 -7.35 -31.72
N ARG A 2 17.04 -6.52 -31.77
CA ARG A 2 17.38 -5.62 -30.65
C ARG A 2 16.47 -4.38 -30.70
N GLY A 3 15.74 -4.11 -29.61
CA GLY A 3 14.92 -2.90 -29.48
C GLY A 3 15.79 -1.64 -29.45
N ARG A 4 15.20 -0.50 -29.84
CA ARG A 4 15.83 0.82 -29.68
C ARG A 4 15.48 1.39 -28.31
N GLU A 5 16.48 1.90 -27.60
CA GLU A 5 16.25 2.74 -26.42
C GLU A 5 15.74 4.11 -26.89
N ALA A 6 14.46 4.39 -26.64
CA ALA A 6 13.92 5.73 -26.77
C ALA A 6 14.08 6.41 -25.41
N ALA A 7 14.93 7.44 -25.33
CA ALA A 7 14.98 8.31 -24.16
C ALA A 7 13.61 8.98 -24.00
N SER A 8 12.96 8.83 -22.84
CA SER A 8 11.66 9.45 -22.61
C SER A 8 11.84 10.96 -22.41
N THR A 9 11.36 11.76 -23.36
CA THR A 9 11.33 13.23 -23.30
C THR A 9 10.02 13.81 -22.74
N ASN A 10 9.11 12.95 -22.26
CA ASN A 10 7.84 13.41 -21.70
C ASN A 10 8.04 14.07 -20.34
N LEU A 11 7.55 15.31 -20.21
CA LEU A 11 7.58 16.08 -18.97
C LEU A 11 6.61 15.53 -17.91
N PHE A 12 5.52 14.88 -18.34
CA PHE A 12 4.52 14.27 -17.47
C PHE A 12 4.11 12.89 -17.99
N SER A 13 3.80 11.97 -17.06
CA SER A 13 3.26 10.65 -17.35
C SER A 13 2.11 10.36 -16.39
N TYR A 14 0.93 10.08 -16.94
CA TYR A 14 -0.27 9.73 -16.18
C TYR A 14 -0.55 8.25 -16.42
N VAL A 15 -0.24 7.41 -15.43
CA VAL A 15 -0.55 5.98 -15.47
C VAL A 15 -1.21 5.61 -14.16
N ARG A 16 -2.34 4.90 -14.26
CA ARG A 16 -3.04 4.43 -13.08
C ARG A 16 -2.21 3.36 -12.39
N LEU A 17 -2.13 3.42 -11.07
CA LEU A 17 -1.39 2.44 -10.28
C LEU A 17 -1.90 1.01 -10.52
N GLU A 18 -3.21 0.88 -10.74
CA GLU A 18 -3.90 -0.34 -11.12
C GLU A 18 -3.32 -1.01 -12.39
N GLU A 19 -2.90 -0.21 -13.37
CA GLU A 19 -2.33 -0.70 -14.64
C GLU A 19 -0.87 -1.15 -14.49
N ARG A 20 -0.21 -0.78 -13.39
CA ARG A 20 1.18 -1.16 -13.11
C ARG A 20 1.29 -2.54 -12.46
N VAL A 21 0.20 -3.07 -11.93
CA VAL A 21 0.17 -4.40 -11.30
C VAL A 21 -0.46 -5.41 -12.26
N PRO A 22 0.28 -6.45 -12.68
CA PRO A 22 -0.24 -7.49 -13.58
C PRO A 22 -1.57 -8.07 -13.08
N SER A 23 -2.48 -8.40 -14.00
CA SER A 23 -3.81 -8.93 -13.67
C SER A 23 -3.76 -10.30 -12.99
N ASP A 24 -2.69 -11.07 -13.20
CA ASP A 24 -2.40 -12.38 -12.62
C ASP A 24 -1.53 -12.30 -11.35
N HIS A 25 -1.22 -11.09 -10.87
CA HIS A 25 -0.38 -10.93 -9.70
C HIS A 25 -1.02 -11.53 -8.43
N PRO A 26 -0.31 -12.36 -7.65
CA PRO A 26 -0.89 -13.12 -6.53
C PRO A 26 -1.43 -12.24 -5.39
N LEU A 27 -0.97 -11.00 -5.24
CA LEU A 27 -1.52 -10.06 -4.27
C LEU A 27 -2.93 -9.56 -4.61
N ARG A 28 -3.44 -9.75 -5.84
CA ARG A 28 -4.80 -9.33 -6.21
C ARG A 28 -5.91 -10.02 -5.42
N PRO A 29 -6.01 -11.36 -5.42
CA PRO A 29 -7.01 -12.03 -4.59
C PRO A 29 -6.78 -11.77 -3.09
N ILE A 30 -5.53 -11.63 -2.66
CA ILE A 30 -5.20 -11.34 -1.26
C ILE A 30 -5.70 -9.96 -0.85
N ARG A 31 -5.50 -8.93 -1.69
CA ARG A 31 -5.99 -7.58 -1.44
C ARG A 31 -7.51 -7.57 -1.34
N ALA A 32 -8.21 -8.21 -2.28
CA ALA A 32 -9.67 -8.31 -2.25
C ALA A 32 -10.18 -8.95 -0.96
N LEU A 33 -9.56 -10.08 -0.55
CA LEU A 33 -9.91 -10.76 0.70
C LEU A 33 -9.61 -9.90 1.93
N ALA A 34 -8.46 -9.25 1.98
CA ALA A 34 -8.10 -8.36 3.08
C ALA A 34 -9.09 -7.19 3.18
N ASP A 35 -9.46 -6.59 2.05
CA ASP A 35 -10.41 -5.48 2.01
C ASP A 35 -11.80 -5.90 2.51
N GLU A 36 -12.28 -7.08 2.10
CA GLU A 36 -13.54 -7.65 2.58
C GLU A 36 -13.52 -7.90 4.11
N VAL A 37 -12.48 -8.59 4.61
CA VAL A 37 -12.35 -8.92 6.03
C VAL A 37 -12.23 -7.66 6.88
N LEU A 38 -11.40 -6.70 6.46
CA LEU A 38 -11.19 -5.45 7.19
C LEU A 38 -12.46 -4.58 7.19
N ALA A 39 -13.19 -4.52 6.07
CA ALA A 39 -14.48 -3.83 6.02
C ALA A 39 -15.49 -4.43 7.02
N GLY A 40 -15.51 -5.76 7.15
CA GLY A 40 -16.33 -6.46 8.15
C GLY A 40 -15.95 -6.17 9.61
N LEU A 41 -14.71 -5.71 9.86
CA LEU A 41 -14.23 -5.36 11.19
C LEU A 41 -14.39 -3.87 11.54
N ASN A 42 -14.74 -3.03 10.56
CA ASN A 42 -14.78 -1.57 10.73
C ASN A 42 -15.62 -1.12 11.94
N ALA A 43 -16.84 -1.64 12.10
CA ALA A 43 -17.70 -1.30 13.24
C ALA A 43 -17.08 -1.66 14.60
N ARG A 44 -16.27 -2.73 14.63
CA ARG A 44 -15.56 -3.14 15.85
C ARG A 44 -14.37 -2.23 16.12
N PHE A 45 -13.64 -1.81 15.09
CA PHE A 45 -12.57 -0.84 15.23
C PHE A 45 -13.11 0.51 15.72
N GLU A 46 -14.17 1.03 15.11
CA GLU A 46 -14.83 2.28 15.54
C GLU A 46 -15.21 2.27 17.03
N HIS A 47 -15.66 1.13 17.56
CA HIS A 47 -15.99 1.04 19.00
C HIS A 47 -14.75 1.03 19.92
N LEU A 48 -13.59 0.58 19.42
CA LEU A 48 -12.35 0.48 20.19
C LEU A 48 -11.53 1.78 20.16
N TYR A 49 -11.71 2.62 19.13
CA TYR A 49 -10.98 3.87 18.98
C TYR A 49 -11.72 5.06 19.61
N SER A 50 -10.95 5.95 20.25
CA SER A 50 -11.49 7.19 20.79
C SER A 50 -11.85 8.14 19.66
N GLY A 51 -13.05 8.73 19.71
CA GLY A 51 -13.44 9.86 18.86
C GLY A 51 -12.75 11.19 19.22
N LEU A 52 -11.97 11.21 20.31
CA LEU A 52 -11.23 12.39 20.80
C LEU A 52 -9.73 12.11 20.78
N GLY A 53 -8.94 13.10 20.36
CA GLY A 53 -7.48 13.07 20.37
C GLY A 53 -6.86 13.23 18.99
N ARG A 54 -5.54 13.01 18.90
CA ARG A 54 -4.84 13.02 17.62
C ARG A 54 -5.24 11.76 16.83
N PRO A 55 -5.65 11.88 15.55
CA PRO A 55 -5.91 10.72 14.71
C PRO A 55 -4.70 9.79 14.67
N SER A 56 -4.89 8.54 15.07
CA SER A 56 -3.92 7.48 14.89
C SER A 56 -3.95 6.95 13.46
N ILE A 57 -2.96 6.14 13.09
CA ILE A 57 -2.99 5.38 11.83
C ILE A 57 -4.16 4.37 11.92
N PRO A 58 -5.01 4.25 10.89
CA PRO A 58 -6.10 3.28 10.89
C PRO A 58 -5.57 1.85 11.04
N PRO A 59 -6.22 1.00 11.86
CA PRO A 59 -5.78 -0.37 12.10
C PRO A 59 -5.73 -1.21 10.81
N GLU A 60 -6.60 -0.94 9.85
CA GLU A 60 -6.65 -1.59 8.54
C GLU A 60 -5.34 -1.39 7.77
N MET A 61 -4.77 -0.19 7.83
CA MET A 61 -3.51 0.12 7.17
C MET A 61 -2.36 -0.64 7.83
N LEU A 62 -2.33 -0.71 9.16
CA LEU A 62 -1.32 -1.47 9.88
C LEU A 62 -1.41 -2.97 9.54
N LEU A 63 -2.62 -3.53 9.52
CA LEU A 63 -2.84 -4.94 9.18
C LEU A 63 -2.44 -5.27 7.74
N ARG A 64 -2.78 -4.41 6.76
CA ARG A 64 -2.30 -4.56 5.37
C ARG A 64 -0.77 -4.49 5.30
N ALA A 65 -0.14 -3.57 6.04
CA ALA A 65 1.31 -3.44 6.07
C ALA A 65 1.97 -4.71 6.65
N THR A 66 1.40 -5.31 7.71
CA THR A 66 1.88 -6.58 8.27
C THR A 66 1.79 -7.73 7.26
N LEU A 67 0.76 -7.77 6.42
CA LEU A 67 0.66 -8.76 5.33
C LEU A 67 1.83 -8.61 4.35
N LEU A 68 2.11 -7.38 3.88
CA LEU A 68 3.28 -7.13 3.03
C LEU A 68 4.58 -7.53 3.71
N GLN A 69 4.72 -7.21 4.99
CA GLN A 69 5.89 -7.59 5.77
C GLN A 69 6.10 -9.10 5.80
N ALA A 70 5.03 -9.87 6.01
CA ALA A 70 5.06 -11.33 6.04
C ALA A 70 5.38 -11.93 4.65
N PHE A 71 4.68 -11.49 3.60
CA PHE A 71 4.85 -12.05 2.26
C PHE A 71 6.22 -11.75 1.65
N PHE A 72 6.79 -10.58 1.94
CA PHE A 72 8.08 -10.17 1.40
C PHE A 72 9.22 -10.27 2.41
N SER A 73 8.98 -10.86 3.59
CA SER A 73 9.97 -11.04 4.65
C SER A 73 10.72 -9.74 5.00
N VAL A 74 9.99 -8.61 5.05
CA VAL A 74 10.59 -7.30 5.34
C VAL A 74 10.96 -7.21 6.82
N ARG A 75 12.24 -6.99 7.09
CA ARG A 75 12.83 -7.24 8.41
C ARG A 75 12.59 -6.16 9.46
N SER A 76 12.04 -5.01 9.08
CA SER A 76 11.73 -3.93 10.03
C SER A 76 10.62 -3.04 9.49
N GLU A 77 9.91 -2.37 10.40
CA GLU A 77 8.90 -1.38 10.05
C GLU A 77 9.51 -0.22 9.26
N ARG A 78 10.70 0.23 9.63
CA ARG A 78 11.41 1.30 8.90
C ARG A 78 11.66 0.91 7.44
N MET A 79 12.15 -0.29 7.19
CA MET A 79 12.32 -0.80 5.81
C MET A 79 10.99 -0.99 5.09
N LEU A 80 9.93 -1.36 5.81
CA LEU A 80 8.60 -1.49 5.23
C LEU A 80 8.07 -0.13 4.77
N MET A 81 8.24 0.92 5.58
CA MET A 81 7.81 2.26 5.21
C MET A 81 8.60 2.78 4.01
N GLU A 82 9.92 2.56 3.97
CA GLU A 82 10.75 2.88 2.80
C GLU A 82 10.23 2.15 1.55
N GLN A 83 9.95 0.85 1.64
CA GLN A 83 9.42 0.08 0.53
C GLN A 83 8.04 0.59 0.09
N ILE A 84 7.13 0.90 1.02
CA ILE A 84 5.82 1.48 0.68
C ILE A 84 6.01 2.84 -0.01
N ASP A 85 7.04 3.61 0.34
CA ASP A 85 7.24 4.94 -0.24
C ASP A 85 7.52 4.88 -1.75
N TYR A 86 8.47 4.05 -2.18
CA TYR A 86 8.90 3.99 -3.59
C TYR A 86 8.34 2.80 -4.40
N ASN A 87 7.86 1.73 -3.75
CA ASN A 87 7.41 0.53 -4.46
C ASN A 87 5.93 0.65 -4.84
N LEU A 88 5.68 0.89 -6.13
CA LEU A 88 4.33 1.02 -6.69
C LEU A 88 3.43 -0.18 -6.37
N LEU A 89 3.96 -1.41 -6.34
CA LEU A 89 3.17 -2.59 -5.97
C LEU A 89 2.72 -2.53 -4.51
N PHE A 90 3.56 -2.04 -3.61
CA PHE A 90 3.24 -1.93 -2.20
C PHE A 90 2.23 -0.82 -1.97
N ARG A 91 2.42 0.35 -2.61
CA ARG A 91 1.42 1.44 -2.61
C ARG A 91 0.06 0.95 -3.11
N TRP A 92 0.08 0.20 -4.21
CA TRP A 92 -1.11 -0.39 -4.79
C TRP A 92 -1.83 -1.30 -3.80
N PHE A 93 -1.10 -2.20 -3.15
CA PHE A 93 -1.66 -3.11 -2.16
C PHE A 93 -2.23 -2.36 -0.94
N MET A 94 -1.55 -1.30 -0.52
CA MET A 94 -1.98 -0.44 0.57
C MET A 94 -3.20 0.42 0.23
N GLY A 95 -3.52 0.60 -1.06
CA GLY A 95 -4.55 1.53 -1.52
C GLY A 95 -4.12 2.99 -1.44
N LEU A 96 -2.81 3.26 -1.50
CA LEU A 96 -2.26 4.62 -1.49
C LEU A 96 -2.14 5.17 -2.91
N GLU A 97 -2.47 6.44 -3.06
CA GLU A 97 -2.12 7.22 -4.25
C GLU A 97 -0.59 7.28 -4.41
N ILE A 98 -0.10 7.59 -5.61
CA ILE A 98 1.34 7.60 -5.90
C ILE A 98 2.08 8.66 -5.07
N ASP A 99 1.45 9.80 -4.80
CA ASP A 99 2.01 10.98 -4.14
C ASP A 99 1.56 11.14 -2.68
N ALA A 100 0.73 10.24 -2.16
CA ALA A 100 0.30 10.28 -0.76
C ALA A 100 1.49 10.10 0.20
N ALA A 101 1.49 10.81 1.33
CA ALA A 101 2.52 10.62 2.34
C ALA A 101 2.38 9.23 3.00
N VAL A 102 3.51 8.53 3.19
CA VAL A 102 3.56 7.34 4.04
C VAL A 102 3.66 7.79 5.50
N TRP A 103 2.97 7.09 6.41
CA TRP A 103 3.04 7.43 7.82
C TRP A 103 4.41 7.10 8.40
N HIS A 104 4.88 7.93 9.34
CA HIS A 104 6.15 7.72 9.99
C HIS A 104 5.97 6.81 11.22
N PRO A 105 6.85 5.82 11.47
CA PRO A 105 6.76 4.90 12.61
C PRO A 105 7.04 5.57 13.97
N THR A 106 7.35 6.87 13.98
CA THR A 106 7.66 7.63 15.18
C THR A 106 6.97 8.99 15.13
N VAL A 107 5.91 9.11 15.92
CA VAL A 107 5.39 10.40 16.41
C VAL A 107 4.96 10.27 17.86
#